data_AF-A0AAI8GVB5-F1
#
_entry.id   AF-A0AAI8GVB5-F1
#
_cell.length_a   1.000
_cell.length_b   1.000
_cell.length_c   1.000
_cell.angle_alpha   90.00
_cell.angle_beta   90.00
_cell.angle_gamma   90.00
#
_symmetry.space_group_name_H-M   'P 1'
#
loop_
_entity.id
_entity.type
_entity.pdbx_description
1 polymer ?
#
loop_
_entity_poly.entity_id
_entity_poly.type
_entity_poly.pdbx_seq_one_letter_code
_entity_poly.pdbx_strand_id
1 'polypeptide(L)'
;MIQMKKQSLLNTNETTQSKFDNTLITQQEKEMTLPQTTLRVKGATHSKILALKKIQLEDSYDNILEEALNLYINQIGKSEQEKLKLIIEQENDYKLKKALKKKK
;
A
#
# COMPACT_ATOMS: atom_id res chain seq x y z
N MET A 1 38.78 27.38 -37.49
CA MET A 1 37.66 26.49 -37.10
C MET A 1 37.94 25.93 -35.72
N ILE A 2 37.22 26.41 -34.70
CA ILE A 2 37.40 25.99 -33.30
C ILE A 2 36.55 24.74 -33.07
N GLN A 3 37.21 23.61 -32.84
CA GLN A 3 36.55 22.34 -32.49
C GLN A 3 35.94 22.44 -31.09
N MET A 4 34.61 22.37 -30.98
CA MET A 4 33.96 22.16 -29.69
C MET A 4 34.26 20.75 -29.19
N LYS A 5 35.00 20.64 -28.08
CA LYS A 5 35.19 19.38 -27.34
C LYS A 5 33.81 18.88 -26.87
N LYS A 6 33.46 17.66 -27.25
CA LYS A 6 32.25 16.99 -26.74
C LYS A 6 32.38 16.82 -25.23
N GLN A 7 31.50 17.47 -24.47
CA GLN A 7 31.43 17.28 -23.03
C GLN A 7 30.93 15.87 -22.76
N SER A 8 31.78 15.07 -22.12
CA SER A 8 31.44 13.72 -21.67
C SER A 8 30.54 13.81 -20.44
N LEU A 9 29.45 13.02 -20.44
CA LEU A 9 28.54 12.85 -19.30
C LEU A 9 29.25 12.32 -18.03
N LEU A 10 30.50 11.86 -18.16
CA LEU A 10 31.32 11.34 -17.07
C LEU A 10 32.11 12.42 -16.30
N ASN A 11 32.06 13.68 -16.73
CA ASN A 11 32.76 14.79 -16.06
C ASN A 11 31.90 15.61 -15.08
N THR A 12 30.68 15.17 -14.80
CA THR A 12 29.87 15.72 -13.69
C THR A 12 30.04 14.85 -12.45
N ASN A 13 31.27 14.76 -11.94
CA ASN A 13 31.44 14.55 -10.51
C ASN A 13 31.05 15.88 -9.83
N GLU A 14 30.32 15.83 -8.73
CA GLU A 14 30.11 16.94 -7.75
C GLU A 14 28.77 17.70 -7.70
N THR A 15 27.65 17.24 -8.29
CA THR A 15 26.34 17.87 -7.93
C THR A 15 25.11 16.99 -7.99
N THR A 16 25.26 15.67 -7.99
CA THR A 16 24.15 14.75 -7.70
C THR A 16 24.35 14.09 -6.34
N GLN A 17 24.61 14.91 -5.32
CA GLN A 17 23.86 14.75 -4.10
C GLN A 17 22.39 15.08 -4.43
N SER A 18 21.71 14.21 -5.20
CA SER A 18 20.28 14.09 -5.01
C SER A 18 20.16 13.57 -3.60
N LYS A 19 20.08 14.50 -2.64
CA LYS A 19 19.20 14.32 -1.51
C LYS A 19 17.93 13.81 -2.15
N PHE A 20 17.72 12.50 -2.08
CA PHE A 20 16.42 11.90 -2.25
C PHE A 20 15.62 12.43 -1.07
N ASP A 21 15.28 13.71 -1.16
CA ASP A 21 14.43 14.40 -0.22
C ASP A 21 13.17 13.57 -0.17
N ASN A 22 12.84 13.13 1.04
CA ASN A 22 11.71 12.30 1.48
C ASN A 22 10.37 12.84 0.93
N THR A 23 10.20 12.74 -0.38
CA THR A 23 9.06 13.28 -1.10
C THR A 23 8.10 12.13 -1.31
N LEU A 24 7.15 12.05 -0.37
CA LEU A 24 5.77 11.68 -0.64
C LEU A 24 5.58 10.28 -1.24
N ILE A 25 5.90 9.23 -0.47
CA ILE A 25 5.14 7.99 -0.65
C ILE A 25 3.72 8.29 -0.15
N THR A 26 2.77 8.41 -1.08
CA THR A 26 1.35 8.60 -0.78
C THR A 26 0.81 7.42 0.02
N GLN A 27 -0.25 7.63 0.79
CA GLN A 27 -0.82 6.55 1.61
C GLN A 27 -1.24 5.34 0.76
N GLN A 28 -1.78 5.58 -0.44
CA GLN A 28 -2.09 4.54 -1.43
C GLN A 28 -0.85 3.77 -1.88
N GLU A 29 0.27 4.44 -2.17
CA GLU A 29 1.51 3.74 -2.52
C GLU A 29 2.06 2.90 -1.35
N LYS A 30 1.91 3.37 -0.10
CA LYS A 30 2.25 2.55 1.07
C LYS A 30 1.38 1.30 1.15
N GLU A 31 0.08 1.43 0.94
CA GLU A 31 -0.87 0.31 0.96
C GLU A 31 -0.58 -0.70 -0.16
N MET A 32 -0.24 -0.22 -1.36
CA MET A 32 0.17 -1.09 -2.48
C MET A 32 1.47 -1.87 -2.22
N THR A 33 2.36 -1.33 -1.37
CA THR A 33 3.60 -2.02 -0.99
C THR A 33 3.41 -3.05 0.13
N LEU A 34 2.23 -3.07 0.77
CA LEU A 34 1.94 -4.07 1.80
C LEU A 34 1.84 -5.46 1.16
N PRO A 35 2.41 -6.49 1.80
CA PRO A 35 2.29 -7.84 1.29
C PRO A 35 0.83 -8.29 1.35
N GLN A 36 0.32 -8.83 0.24
CA GLN A 36 -0.98 -9.50 0.23
C GLN A 36 -0.97 -10.68 1.21
N THR A 37 -2.08 -10.83 1.94
CA THR A 37 -2.26 -11.90 2.92
C THR A 37 -3.45 -12.77 2.56
N THR A 38 -3.35 -14.08 2.81
CA THR A 38 -4.48 -14.98 2.63
C THR A 38 -5.40 -14.92 3.86
N LEU A 39 -6.70 -14.76 3.63
CA LEU A 39 -7.72 -14.81 4.67
C LEU A 39 -8.55 -16.09 4.52
N ARG A 40 -8.54 -16.97 5.53
CA ARG A 40 -9.41 -18.14 5.55
C ARG A 40 -10.72 -17.80 6.24
N VAL A 41 -11.84 -17.97 5.53
CA VAL A 41 -13.19 -17.72 6.04
C VAL A 41 -14.05 -18.99 6.00
N LYS A 42 -15.17 -18.99 6.73
CA LYS A 42 -16.17 -20.07 6.66
C LYS A 42 -16.77 -20.14 5.25
N GLY A 43 -17.14 -21.35 4.81
CA GLY A 43 -17.73 -21.57 3.48
C GLY A 43 -18.96 -20.68 3.22
N ALA A 44 -19.84 -20.54 4.20
CA ALA A 44 -21.00 -19.65 4.09
C ALA A 44 -20.62 -18.18 3.85
N THR A 45 -19.56 -17.68 4.49
CA THR A 45 -19.06 -16.32 4.28
C THR A 45 -18.47 -16.17 2.88
N HIS A 46 -17.66 -17.13 2.45
CA HIS A 46 -17.10 -17.15 1.09
C HIS A 46 -18.21 -17.14 0.03
N SER A 47 -19.25 -17.96 0.18
CA SER A 47 -20.39 -17.99 -0.75
C SER A 47 -21.12 -16.65 -0.84
N LYS A 48 -21.26 -15.91 0.27
CA LYS A 48 -21.84 -14.57 0.28
C LYS A 48 -20.97 -13.58 -0.49
N ILE A 49 -19.66 -13.56 -0.25
CA ILE A 49 -18.72 -12.68 -0.97
C ILE A 49 -18.76 -12.99 -2.47
N LEU A 50 -18.74 -14.27 -2.85
CA LEU A 50 -18.83 -14.68 -4.25
C LEU A 50 -20.15 -14.25 -4.90
N ALA A 51 -21.27 -14.35 -4.20
CA ALA A 51 -22.57 -13.90 -4.71
C ALA A 51 -22.58 -12.38 -4.94
N LEU A 52 -22.08 -11.60 -3.97
CA LEU A 52 -21.96 -10.15 -4.09
C LEU A 52 -21.09 -9.76 -5.28
N LYS A 53 -19.93 -10.42 -5.44
CA LYS A 53 -19.03 -10.21 -6.57
C LYS A 53 -19.74 -10.31 -7.91
N LYS A 54 -20.54 -11.37 -8.06
CA LYS A 54 -21.27 -11.62 -9.31
C LYS A 54 -22.39 -10.62 -9.56
N ILE A 55 -23.07 -10.15 -8.51
CA ILE A 55 -24.18 -9.21 -8.62
C ILE A 55 -23.68 -7.80 -8.93
N GLN A 56 -22.61 -7.37 -8.26
CA GLN A 56 -22.03 -6.03 -8.38
C GLN A 56 -21.02 -5.91 -9.54
N LEU A 57 -20.71 -7.02 -10.23
CA LEU A 57 -19.71 -7.07 -11.30
C LEU A 57 -18.32 -6.61 -10.84
N GLU A 58 -17.99 -6.89 -9.58
CA GLU A 58 -16.68 -6.55 -9.01
C GLU A 58 -15.59 -7.51 -9.50
N ASP A 59 -14.41 -6.97 -9.78
CA ASP A 59 -13.28 -7.76 -10.29
C ASP A 59 -12.58 -8.56 -9.18
N SER A 60 -12.57 -8.03 -7.95
CA SER A 60 -11.87 -8.60 -6.79
C SER A 60 -12.77 -8.84 -5.59
N TYR A 61 -12.44 -9.85 -4.78
CA TYR A 61 -13.02 -9.98 -3.43
C TYR A 61 -12.57 -8.86 -2.51
N ASP A 62 -11.39 -8.28 -2.76
CA ASP A 62 -10.83 -7.22 -1.92
C ASP A 62 -11.72 -5.99 -1.94
N ASN A 63 -12.24 -5.57 -3.11
CA ASN A 63 -13.15 -4.43 -3.23
C ASN A 63 -14.39 -4.58 -2.34
N ILE A 64 -15.02 -5.75 -2.39
CA ILE A 64 -16.22 -6.07 -1.59
C ILE A 64 -15.90 -6.07 -0.10
N LEU A 65 -14.75 -6.64 0.27
CA LEU A 65 -14.32 -6.70 1.66
C LEU A 65 -13.96 -5.31 2.19
N GLU A 66 -13.29 -4.49 1.39
CA GLU A 66 -12.91 -3.13 1.74
C GLU A 66 -14.15 -2.25 1.94
N GLU A 67 -15.12 -2.31 1.03
CA GLU A 67 -16.39 -1.59 1.19
C GLU A 67 -17.13 -2.06 2.45
N ALA A 68 -17.24 -3.37 2.67
CA ALA A 68 -17.92 -3.92 3.85
C ALA A 68 -17.24 -3.51 5.16
N LEU A 69 -15.91 -3.50 5.19
CA LEU A 69 -15.13 -3.06 6.35
C LEU A 69 -15.29 -1.56 6.58
N ASN A 70 -15.24 -0.74 5.52
CA ASN A 70 -15.45 0.70 5.62
C ASN A 70 -16.84 1.04 6.15
N LEU A 71 -17.88 0.35 5.69
CA LEU A 71 -19.24 0.50 6.22
C LEU A 71 -19.30 0.16 7.72
N TYR A 72 -18.65 -0.92 8.16
CA TYR A 72 -18.60 -1.30 9.56
C TYR A 72 -17.83 -0.28 10.41
N ILE A 73 -16.69 0.22 9.91
CA ILE A 73 -15.87 1.23 10.60
C ILE A 73 -16.64 2.55 10.74
N ASN A 74 -17.42 2.93 9.74
CA ASN A 74 -18.24 4.14 9.78
C ASN A 74 -19.37 4.07 10.81
N GLN A 75 -19.74 2.88 11.29
CA GLN A 75 -20.78 2.67 12.31
C GLN A 75 -20.27 2.77 13.74
N ILE A 76 -18.96 2.61 13.98
CA ILE A 76 -18.36 2.70 15.32
C ILE A 76 -18.06 4.16 15.73
N GLY A 77 -17.85 4.41 17.02
CA GLY A 77 -17.64 5.77 17.52
C GLY A 77 -16.30 6.38 17.09
N LYS A 78 -16.21 7.72 16.97
CA LYS A 78 -14.98 8.42 16.55
C LYS A 78 -13.73 8.03 17.36
N SER A 79 -13.87 7.89 18.67
CA SER A 79 -12.75 7.46 19.53
C SER A 79 -12.28 6.04 19.22
N GLU A 80 -13.19 5.15 18.81
CA GLU A 80 -12.86 3.77 18.43
C GLU A 80 -12.25 3.72 17.03
N GLN A 81 -12.68 4.57 16.11
CA GLN A 81 -12.07 4.73 14.79
C GLN A 81 -10.61 5.21 14.89
N GLU A 82 -10.31 6.17 15.77
CA GLU A 82 -8.94 6.64 16.01
C GLU A 82 -8.05 5.52 16.58
N LYS A 83 -8.57 4.75 17.55
CA LYS A 83 -7.87 3.57 18.07
C LYS A 83 -7.62 2.53 17.00
N LEU A 84 -8.62 2.25 16.16
CA LEU A 84 -8.51 1.30 15.06
C LEU A 84 -7.42 1.74 14.08
N LYS A 85 -7.39 3.02 13.71
CA LYS A 85 -6.36 3.58 12.82
C LYS A 85 -4.95 3.36 13.36
N LEU A 86 -4.74 3.64 14.64
CA LEU A 86 -3.45 3.43 15.30
C LEU A 86 -3.02 1.95 15.25
N ILE A 87 -3.95 1.02 15.50
CA ILE A 87 -3.66 -0.42 15.45
C ILE A 87 -3.31 -0.87 14.02
N ILE A 88 -4.04 -0.38 13.01
CA ILE A 88 -3.76 -0.68 11.60
C ILE A 88 -2.35 -0.20 11.21
N GLU A 89 -1.98 1.02 11.59
CA GLU A 89 -0.65 1.58 11.31
C GLU A 89 0.47 0.74 11.94
N GLN A 90 0.31 0.33 13.21
CA GLN A 90 1.27 -0.52 13.91
C GLN A 90 1.45 -1.89 13.24
N GLU A 91 0.35 -2.52 12.83
CA GLU A 91 0.35 -3.83 12.16
C GLU A 91 1.01 -3.74 10.77
N ASN A 92 0.72 -2.67 10.02
CA ASN A 92 1.31 -2.42 8.71
C ASN A 92 2.83 -2.21 8.81
N ASP A 93 3.29 -1.42 9.77
CA ASP A 93 4.72 -1.22 10.06
C ASP A 93 5.41 -2.55 10.41
N TYR A 94 4.77 -3.39 11.20
CA TYR A 94 5.29 -4.71 11.55
C TYR A 94 5.45 -5.60 10.30
N LYS A 95 4.43 -5.66 9.44
CA LYS A 95 4.46 -6.42 8.18
C LYS A 95 5.58 -5.96 7.25
N LEU A 96 5.74 -4.64 7.09
CA LEU A 96 6.81 -4.05 6.28
C LEU A 96 8.19 -4.42 6.82
N LYS A 97 8.43 -4.24 8.12
CA LYS A 97 9.70 -4.61 8.78
C LYS A 97 10.01 -6.10 8.59
N LYS A 98 9.01 -6.97 8.71
CA LYS A 98 9.16 -8.42 8.51
C LYS A 98 9.49 -8.77 7.06
N ALA A 99 8.84 -8.14 6.09
CA ALA A 99 9.12 -8.35 4.67
C ALA A 99 10.54 -7.89 4.28
N LEU A 100 10.98 -6.74 4.79
CA LEU A 100 12.32 -6.21 4.56
C LEU A 100 13.43 -7.11 5.12
N LYS A 101 13.20 -7.73 6.29
CA LYS A 101 14.14 -8.69 6.88
C LYS A 101 14.34 -9.97 6.06
N LYS A 102 13.34 -10.39 5.28
CA LYS A 102 13.45 -11.56 4.40
C LYS A 102 14.21 -11.30 3.09
N LYS A 103 14.39 -10.02 2.72
CA LYS A 103 15.10 -9.60 1.50
C LYS A 103 16.61 -9.40 1.72
N LYS A 104 17.08 -9.42 2.97
CA LYS A 104 18.50 -9.39 3.34
C LYS A 104 19.00 -10.82 3.53
#